data_AF-A0A2Z7BJX9-F1
#
_entry.id   AF-A0A2Z7BJX9-F1
#
_cell.length_a   1.000
_cell.length_b   1.000
_cell.length_c   1.000
_cell.angle_alpha   90.00
_cell.angle_beta   90.00
_cell.angle_gamma   90.00
#
_symmetry.space_group_name_H-M   'P 1'
#
loop_
_entity.id
_entity.type
_entity.pdbx_description
1 polymer ?
#
loop_
_entity_poly.entity_id
_entity_poly.type
_entity_poly.pdbx_seq_one_letter_code
_entity_poly.pdbx_strand_id
1 'polypeptide(L)'
;MYSQQPAVSSQLRFCAVNSQLSYDWITQLWTGNSALTNENSDFGDENSDFAKFLHAYRANFTIIRTKNRLKKRNKTCSGIGNGPSAPHIRAAAALRMKQIALDNQSRTIRRLRAQLATARRESDTIKEEHKANQIALEASHMTIEMAPSAPHIRAAAALRMKQIALDNQFRTIRHLRAQLATARRESDTIKEEHKANQIALEASHMTIAGLTEIGLSMSKKIENMKAKKQQARESHVVCHQKFQARIQAAEDSMQAQNLIIEALVEEKDSLLQTIQGLQEDNDALAPFDDEWEEEPEEHPEEEEIEDIPKGEER
;
A
#
# COMPACT_ATOMS: atom_id res chain seq x y z
N MET A 1 40.79 28.22 -4.37
CA MET A 1 39.85 27.38 -5.14
C MET A 1 39.16 26.40 -4.20
N TYR A 2 38.04 26.79 -3.60
CA TYR A 2 37.20 25.90 -2.79
C TYR A 2 35.92 25.65 -3.57
N SER A 3 35.72 24.42 -4.05
CA SER A 3 34.45 23.98 -4.64
C SER A 3 33.63 23.34 -3.53
N GLN A 4 32.60 24.05 -3.05
CA GLN A 4 31.55 23.48 -2.21
C GLN A 4 30.63 22.62 -3.07
N GLN A 5 30.59 21.32 -2.82
CA GLN A 5 29.51 20.45 -3.30
C GLN A 5 28.32 20.53 -2.33
N PRO A 6 27.08 20.71 -2.81
CA PRO A 6 25.91 20.68 -1.94
C PRO A 6 25.48 19.24 -1.63
N ALA A 7 25.44 18.92 -0.34
CA ALA A 7 24.83 17.71 0.20
C ALA A 7 23.30 17.75 0.07
N VAL A 8 22.77 17.43 -1.11
CA VAL A 8 21.33 17.20 -1.30
C VAL A 8 21.13 16.07 -2.29
N SER A 9 20.52 14.95 -1.86
CA SER A 9 19.61 14.08 -2.67
C SER A 9 19.73 12.57 -2.38
N SER A 10 19.35 12.16 -1.16
CA SER A 10 18.97 10.77 -0.88
C SER A 10 17.50 10.69 -0.47
N GLN A 11 17.07 11.56 0.44
CA GLN A 11 15.69 11.62 0.98
C GLN A 11 14.61 11.91 -0.09
N LEU A 12 14.94 12.71 -1.11
CA LEU A 12 14.01 13.08 -2.19
C LEU A 12 13.80 12.00 -3.26
N ARG A 13 14.70 11.01 -3.36
CA ARG A 13 14.56 9.92 -4.33
C ARG A 13 13.67 8.78 -3.80
N PHE A 14 13.59 8.62 -2.48
CA PHE A 14 12.77 7.60 -1.83
C PHE A 14 11.26 7.80 -2.04
N CYS A 15 10.77 9.04 -1.92
CA CYS A 15 9.34 9.31 -2.11
C CYS A 15 8.86 9.07 -3.55
N ALA A 16 9.73 9.22 -4.55
CA ALA A 16 9.33 9.17 -5.96
C ALA A 16 9.12 7.74 -6.49
N VAL A 17 9.78 6.73 -5.91
CA VAL A 17 9.72 5.34 -6.40
C VAL A 17 8.56 4.56 -5.76
N ASN A 18 8.24 4.83 -4.50
CA ASN A 18 7.14 4.13 -3.80
C ASN A 18 5.75 4.54 -4.32
N SER A 19 5.58 5.78 -4.79
CA SER A 19 4.35 6.17 -5.48
C SER A 19 4.16 5.37 -6.77
N GLN A 20 5.23 5.08 -7.52
CA GLN A 20 5.15 4.43 -8.83
C GLN A 20 4.69 2.96 -8.75
N LEU A 21 5.14 2.21 -7.73
CA LEU A 21 4.71 0.82 -7.50
C LEU A 21 3.26 0.72 -7.03
N SER A 22 2.79 1.70 -6.26
CA SER A 22 1.37 1.83 -5.92
C SER A 22 0.52 2.14 -7.16
N TYR A 23 1.02 2.97 -8.10
CA TYR A 23 0.33 3.24 -9.37
C TYR A 23 0.16 1.98 -10.24
N ASP A 24 1.18 1.14 -10.39
CA ASP A 24 1.09 -0.05 -11.25
C ASP A 24 0.13 -1.11 -10.69
N TRP A 25 0.14 -1.32 -9.37
CA TRP A 25 -0.81 -2.25 -8.72
C TRP A 25 -2.26 -1.74 -8.79
N ILE A 26 -2.48 -0.43 -8.57
CA ILE A 26 -3.82 0.18 -8.67
C ILE A 26 -4.32 0.16 -10.11
N THR A 27 -3.44 0.32 -11.11
CA THR A 27 -3.82 0.32 -12.53
C THR A 27 -4.21 -1.09 -13.00
N GLN A 28 -3.51 -2.14 -12.56
CA GLN A 28 -3.89 -3.53 -12.83
C GLN A 28 -5.23 -3.92 -12.18
N LEU A 29 -5.49 -3.42 -10.96
CA LEU A 29 -6.76 -3.63 -10.26
C LEU A 29 -7.91 -2.86 -10.91
N TRP A 30 -7.62 -1.77 -11.61
CA TRP A 30 -8.59 -0.95 -12.34
C TRP A 30 -8.93 -1.53 -13.72
N THR A 31 -7.94 -1.93 -14.53
CA THR A 31 -8.19 -2.54 -15.85
C THR A 31 -8.96 -3.86 -15.75
N GLY A 32 -8.72 -4.66 -14.71
CA GLY A 32 -9.50 -5.87 -14.45
C GLY A 32 -10.97 -5.61 -14.05
N ASN A 33 -11.27 -4.45 -13.45
CA ASN A 33 -12.63 -4.10 -13.04
C ASN A 33 -13.41 -3.32 -14.13
N SER A 34 -12.75 -2.50 -14.95
CA SER A 34 -13.42 -1.78 -16.06
C SER A 34 -13.94 -2.69 -17.18
N ALA A 35 -13.31 -3.86 -17.38
CA ALA A 35 -13.83 -4.87 -18.30
C ALA A 35 -15.16 -5.49 -17.81
N LEU A 36 -15.40 -5.52 -16.49
CA LEU A 36 -16.61 -6.09 -15.89
C LEU A 36 -17.78 -5.10 -15.77
N THR A 37 -17.52 -3.79 -15.89
CA THR A 37 -18.55 -2.74 -15.78
C THR A 37 -19.25 -2.42 -17.10
N ASN A 38 -18.72 -2.88 -18.24
CA ASN A 38 -19.26 -2.54 -19.56
C ASN A 38 -20.40 -3.45 -20.03
N GLU A 39 -20.70 -4.54 -19.30
CA GLU A 39 -21.74 -5.51 -19.69
C GLU A 39 -23.01 -5.46 -18.84
N ASN A 40 -23.16 -4.52 -17.89
CA ASN A 40 -24.33 -4.46 -17.01
C ASN A 40 -24.75 -3.00 -16.73
N SER A 41 -25.42 -2.37 -17.69
CA SER A 41 -25.90 -0.98 -17.60
C SER A 41 -27.28 -0.82 -16.96
N ASP A 42 -27.85 -1.86 -16.33
CA ASP A 42 -29.29 -1.89 -16.00
C ASP A 42 -29.63 -2.09 -14.51
N PHE A 43 -28.76 -1.67 -13.59
CA PHE A 43 -29.11 -1.64 -12.15
C PHE A 43 -28.69 -0.31 -11.52
N GLY A 44 -29.71 0.47 -11.13
CA GLY A 44 -29.64 1.86 -10.69
C GLY A 44 -28.98 2.11 -9.32
N ASP A 45 -28.60 3.38 -9.17
CA ASP A 45 -28.22 4.18 -7.99
C ASP A 45 -27.17 3.69 -6.99
N GLU A 46 -27.01 2.40 -6.68
CA GLU A 46 -25.95 1.95 -5.76
C GLU A 46 -24.53 2.09 -6.37
N ASN A 47 -24.45 2.17 -7.70
CA ASN A 47 -23.22 2.41 -8.43
C ASN A 47 -22.73 3.88 -8.30
N SER A 48 -23.61 4.79 -7.87
CA SER A 48 -23.33 6.22 -7.66
C SER A 48 -22.35 6.44 -6.52
N ASP A 49 -22.49 5.71 -5.41
CA ASP A 49 -21.65 5.89 -4.23
C ASP A 49 -20.27 5.25 -4.40
N PHE A 50 -20.19 4.13 -5.13
CA PHE A 50 -18.90 3.56 -5.54
C PHE A 50 -18.17 4.50 -6.51
N ALA A 51 -18.88 5.08 -7.48
CA ALA A 51 -18.31 6.07 -8.40
C ALA A 51 -17.86 7.34 -7.67
N LYS A 52 -18.67 7.90 -6.76
CA LYS A 52 -18.31 9.05 -5.91
C LYS A 52 -17.12 8.76 -5.00
N PHE A 53 -17.07 7.57 -4.39
CA PHE A 53 -15.95 7.15 -3.55
C PHE A 53 -14.65 7.01 -4.37
N LEU A 54 -14.71 6.38 -5.55
CA LEU A 54 -13.59 6.33 -6.48
C LEU A 54 -13.18 7.72 -6.99
N HIS A 55 -14.13 8.63 -7.21
CA HIS A 55 -13.86 9.99 -7.65
C HIS A 55 -13.20 10.83 -6.55
N ALA A 56 -13.63 10.67 -5.29
CA ALA A 56 -13.02 11.29 -4.12
C ALA A 56 -11.61 10.72 -3.86
N TYR A 57 -11.43 9.41 -4.01
CA TYR A 57 -10.14 8.75 -3.92
C TYR A 57 -9.19 9.24 -5.04
N ARG A 58 -9.70 9.34 -6.27
CA ARG A 58 -9.00 9.90 -7.43
C ARG A 58 -8.59 11.36 -7.17
N ALA A 59 -9.50 12.20 -6.65
CA ALA A 59 -9.26 13.60 -6.33
C ALA A 59 -8.12 13.76 -5.31
N ASN A 60 -8.18 13.03 -4.20
CA ASN A 60 -7.13 13.01 -3.17
C ASN A 60 -5.79 12.51 -3.73
N PHE A 61 -5.80 11.48 -4.59
CA PHE A 61 -4.58 10.97 -5.23
C PHE A 61 -4.00 11.95 -6.27
N THR A 62 -4.83 12.70 -7.01
CA THR A 62 -4.37 13.79 -7.89
C THR A 62 -3.79 14.97 -7.12
N ILE A 63 -4.32 15.30 -5.94
CA ILE A 63 -3.76 16.35 -5.07
C ILE A 63 -2.37 15.94 -4.57
N ILE A 64 -2.17 14.66 -4.21
CA ILE A 64 -0.85 14.12 -3.87
C ILE A 64 0.08 14.13 -5.11
N ARG A 65 -0.46 13.81 -6.30
CA ARG A 65 0.26 13.82 -7.59
C ARG A 65 0.74 15.22 -7.99
N THR A 66 -0.06 16.27 -7.85
CA THR A 66 0.32 17.65 -8.23
C THR A 66 1.36 18.23 -7.26
N LYS A 67 1.21 17.98 -5.95
CA LYS A 67 2.21 18.35 -4.94
C LYS A 67 3.57 17.68 -5.19
N ASN A 68 3.58 16.42 -5.62
CA ASN A 68 4.81 15.71 -5.98
C ASN A 68 5.37 16.13 -7.36
N ARG A 69 4.53 16.49 -8.34
CA ARG A 69 4.96 16.98 -9.68
C ARG A 69 5.58 18.38 -9.64
N LEU A 70 5.02 19.31 -8.87
CA LEU A 70 5.61 20.65 -8.68
C LEU A 70 6.99 20.57 -8.03
N LYS A 71 7.22 19.58 -7.15
CA LYS A 71 8.53 19.32 -6.53
C LYS A 71 9.55 18.68 -7.49
N LYS A 72 9.08 17.94 -8.50
CA LYS A 72 9.91 17.19 -9.47
C LYS A 72 10.34 18.02 -10.69
N ARG A 73 9.66 19.14 -11.00
CA ARG A 73 10.04 20.06 -12.09
C ARG A 73 11.39 20.79 -11.88
N ASN A 74 12.00 20.66 -10.69
CA ASN A 74 13.34 21.21 -10.38
C ASN A 74 14.51 20.24 -10.56
N LYS A 75 14.35 19.07 -11.22
CA LYS A 75 15.50 18.18 -11.45
C LYS A 75 15.32 17.27 -12.67
N THR A 76 15.90 17.70 -13.79
CA THR A 76 16.19 16.86 -14.96
C THR A 76 17.37 15.92 -14.66
N CYS A 77 17.17 14.61 -14.79
CA CYS A 77 18.00 13.68 -15.59
C CYS A 77 17.86 12.19 -15.22
N SER A 78 17.93 11.40 -16.29
CA SER A 78 18.29 9.98 -16.45
C SER A 78 17.43 8.91 -15.77
N GLY A 79 16.77 8.11 -16.63
CA GLY A 79 15.95 6.96 -16.26
C GLY A 79 16.76 5.74 -15.85
N ILE A 80 16.10 4.84 -15.11
CA ILE A 80 16.47 3.43 -14.90
C ILE A 80 15.17 2.66 -14.63
N GLY A 81 15.08 1.46 -15.20
CA GLY A 81 13.91 0.59 -15.30
C GLY A 81 13.23 0.20 -13.99
N ASN A 82 11.95 -0.16 -14.17
CA ASN A 82 10.99 -0.56 -13.15
C ASN A 82 11.18 -2.04 -12.79
N GLY A 83 11.59 -2.31 -11.55
CA GLY A 83 11.54 -3.62 -10.92
C GLY A 83 11.02 -3.51 -9.48
N PRO A 84 10.15 -4.42 -8.97
CA PRO A 84 9.29 -4.14 -7.81
C PRO A 84 9.94 -4.16 -6.42
N SER A 85 11.26 -4.30 -6.28
CA SER A 85 11.90 -4.52 -4.96
C SER A 85 13.11 -3.62 -4.68
N ALA A 86 13.47 -2.75 -5.62
CA ALA A 86 14.75 -2.04 -5.58
C ALA A 86 14.92 -0.93 -4.50
N PRO A 87 13.89 -0.23 -3.97
CA PRO A 87 14.11 0.87 -3.01
C PRO A 87 14.58 0.42 -1.63
N HIS A 88 13.93 -0.58 -1.02
CA HIS A 88 14.24 -1.04 0.33
C HIS A 88 15.60 -1.72 0.41
N ILE A 89 15.93 -2.52 -0.60
CA ILE A 89 17.25 -3.17 -0.72
C ILE A 89 18.35 -2.12 -0.85
N ARG A 90 18.12 -1.04 -1.63
CA ARG A 90 19.08 0.07 -1.75
C ARG A 90 19.21 0.90 -0.47
N ALA A 91 18.12 1.14 0.26
CA ALA A 91 18.15 1.84 1.56
C ALA A 91 18.92 1.04 2.62
N ALA A 92 18.59 -0.24 2.74
CA ALA A 92 19.25 -1.16 3.66
C ALA A 92 20.73 -1.33 3.30
N ALA A 93 21.05 -1.42 2.00
CA ALA A 93 22.44 -1.42 1.53
C ALA A 93 23.15 -0.11 1.90
N ALA A 94 22.50 1.04 1.76
CA ALA A 94 23.07 2.33 2.14
C ALA A 94 23.36 2.41 3.65
N LEU A 95 22.46 1.90 4.51
CA LEU A 95 22.71 1.82 5.96
C LEU A 95 23.87 0.87 6.27
N ARG A 96 23.91 -0.33 5.66
CA ARG A 96 25.01 -1.29 5.82
C ARG A 96 26.36 -0.70 5.39
N MET A 97 26.41 0.01 4.26
CA MET A 97 27.61 0.70 3.80
C MET A 97 28.05 1.80 4.77
N LYS A 98 27.10 2.59 5.32
CA LYS A 98 27.40 3.60 6.34
C LYS A 98 27.91 2.97 7.63
N GLN A 99 27.36 1.84 8.06
CA GLN A 99 27.85 1.11 9.22
C GLN A 99 29.28 0.60 9.01
N ILE A 100 29.58 0.02 7.85
CA ILE A 100 30.95 -0.40 7.50
C ILE A 100 31.90 0.79 7.48
N ALA A 101 31.46 1.95 6.98
CA ALA A 101 32.25 3.18 7.01
C ALA A 101 32.57 3.64 8.45
N LEU A 102 31.59 3.59 9.36
CA LEU A 102 31.79 3.88 10.79
C LEU A 102 32.76 2.90 11.45
N ASP A 103 32.65 1.61 11.14
CA ASP A 103 33.55 0.58 11.67
C ASP A 103 34.99 0.78 11.17
N ASN A 104 35.13 1.17 9.89
CA ASN A 104 36.41 1.52 9.30
C ASN A 104 37.02 2.78 9.92
N GLN A 105 36.23 3.83 10.14
CA GLN A 105 36.68 5.03 10.86
C GLN A 105 37.10 4.70 12.30
N SER A 106 36.32 3.86 13.00
CA SER A 106 36.65 3.39 14.34
C SER A 106 38.00 2.65 14.38
N ARG A 107 38.27 1.82 13.36
CA ARG A 107 39.57 1.15 13.18
C ARG A 107 40.70 2.16 12.96
N THR A 108 40.50 3.18 12.12
CA THR A 108 41.47 4.25 11.88
C THR A 108 41.77 5.05 13.14
N ILE A 109 40.74 5.46 13.88
CA ILE A 109 40.89 6.16 15.17
C ILE A 109 41.70 5.31 16.15
N ARG A 110 41.45 3.99 16.22
CA ARG A 110 42.22 3.08 17.07
C ARG A 110 43.70 3.02 16.68
N ARG A 111 44.01 2.93 15.39
CA ARG A 111 45.39 2.95 14.87
C ARG A 111 46.11 4.25 15.21
N LEU A 112 45.48 5.40 14.96
CA LEU A 112 46.05 6.71 15.28
C LEU A 112 46.31 6.88 16.78
N ARG A 113 45.43 6.36 17.65
CA ARG A 113 45.65 6.35 19.11
C ARG A 113 46.87 5.50 19.49
N ALA A 114 47.04 4.34 18.88
CA ALA A 114 48.19 3.47 19.12
C ALA A 114 49.50 4.14 18.67
N GLN A 115 49.54 4.70 17.46
CA GLN A 115 50.70 5.45 16.95
C GLN A 115 51.04 6.67 17.81
N LEU A 116 50.02 7.41 18.28
CA LEU A 116 50.24 8.53 19.18
C LEU A 116 50.80 8.08 20.53
N ALA A 117 50.41 6.90 21.02
CA ALA A 117 50.94 6.35 22.25
C ALA A 117 52.40 5.88 22.11
N THR A 118 52.79 5.27 20.98
CA THR A 118 54.19 4.89 20.73
C THR A 118 55.07 6.12 20.57
N ALA A 119 54.65 7.10 19.75
CA ALA A 119 55.41 8.34 19.54
C ALA A 119 55.62 9.14 20.84
N ARG A 120 54.64 9.14 21.76
CA ARG A 120 54.81 9.77 23.08
C ARG A 120 55.87 9.06 23.92
N ARG A 121 55.82 7.71 23.99
CA ARG A 121 56.82 6.92 24.73
C ARG A 121 58.23 7.14 24.19
N GLU A 122 58.40 7.13 22.87
CA GLU A 122 59.69 7.41 22.22
C GLU A 122 60.19 8.82 22.51
N SER A 123 59.29 9.82 22.51
CA SER A 123 59.66 11.18 22.87
C SER A 123 60.07 11.31 24.34
N ASP A 124 59.40 10.59 25.26
CA ASP A 124 59.73 10.59 26.68
C ASP A 124 61.11 9.95 26.94
N THR A 125 61.42 8.83 26.28
CA THR A 125 62.74 8.17 26.41
C THR A 125 63.86 9.05 25.88
N ILE A 126 63.69 9.66 24.69
CA ILE A 126 64.72 10.55 24.10
C ILE A 126 64.92 11.80 24.98
N LYS A 127 63.84 12.31 25.59
CA LYS A 127 63.91 13.50 26.43
C LYS A 127 64.68 13.23 27.73
N GLU A 128 64.43 12.11 28.40
CA GLU A 128 65.18 11.73 29.60
C GLU A 128 66.66 11.45 29.29
N GLU A 129 66.95 10.77 28.17
CA GLU A 129 68.33 10.60 27.71
C GLU A 129 69.02 11.94 27.40
N HIS A 130 68.34 12.87 26.72
CA HIS A 130 68.91 14.19 26.42
C HIS A 130 69.28 14.94 27.70
N LYS A 131 68.37 14.97 28.69
CA LYS A 131 68.63 15.59 30.00
C LYS A 131 69.83 14.95 30.71
N ALA A 132 69.90 13.62 30.77
CA ALA A 132 71.01 12.91 31.41
C ALA A 132 72.36 13.22 30.74
N ASN A 133 72.38 13.25 29.40
CA ASN A 133 73.59 13.61 28.64
C ASN A 133 74.01 15.06 28.83
N GLN A 134 73.04 15.98 28.97
CA GLN A 134 73.32 17.38 29.24
C GLN A 134 73.93 17.58 30.63
N ILE A 135 73.37 16.95 31.67
CA ILE A 135 73.92 16.97 33.04
C ILE A 135 75.34 16.40 33.07
N ALA A 136 75.58 15.28 32.38
CA ALA A 136 76.91 14.67 32.29
C ALA A 136 77.92 15.59 31.58
N LEU A 137 77.50 16.28 30.52
CA LEU A 137 78.35 17.26 29.82
C LEU A 137 78.68 18.45 30.74
N GLU A 138 77.69 19.00 31.44
CA GLU A 138 77.86 20.11 32.39
C GLU A 138 78.81 19.72 33.54
N ALA A 139 78.68 18.50 34.09
CA ALA A 139 79.59 17.97 35.11
C ALA A 139 81.03 17.76 34.60
N SER A 140 81.19 17.31 33.35
CA SER A 140 82.52 17.19 32.72
C SER A 140 83.18 18.54 32.40
N HIS A 141 82.38 19.59 32.15
CA HIS A 141 82.86 20.96 31.97
C HIS A 141 83.42 21.55 33.26
N MET A 142 82.87 21.20 34.44
CA MET A 142 83.38 21.67 35.73
C MET A 142 84.70 21.00 36.17
N THR A 143 85.12 19.90 35.54
CA THR A 143 86.31 19.11 35.96
C THR A 143 87.54 19.33 35.08
N ILE A 144 87.42 20.04 33.94
CA ILE A 144 88.49 20.20 32.94
C ILE A 144 88.63 21.70 32.60
N GLU A 145 89.22 22.50 33.48
CA GLU A 145 89.44 23.94 33.23
C GLU A 145 90.85 24.28 32.67
N MET A 146 91.72 23.30 32.39
CA MET A 146 93.14 23.57 32.10
C MET A 146 93.71 23.06 30.75
N ALA A 147 92.93 22.56 29.77
CA ALA A 147 93.47 22.19 28.44
C ALA A 147 92.46 22.33 27.26
N PRO A 148 92.89 22.71 26.03
CA PRO A 148 91.96 23.06 24.95
C PRO A 148 91.41 21.87 24.12
N SER A 149 90.10 21.61 24.28
CA SER A 149 89.02 21.83 23.28
C SER A 149 88.83 20.99 21.99
N ALA A 150 89.12 19.68 21.96
CA ALA A 150 88.59 18.77 20.92
C ALA A 150 87.32 17.94 21.31
N PRO A 151 87.14 17.50 22.58
CA PRO A 151 85.98 16.68 22.98
C PRO A 151 84.64 17.45 23.04
N HIS A 152 84.66 18.72 23.47
CA HIS A 152 83.45 19.53 23.72
C HIS A 152 82.63 19.80 22.45
N ILE A 153 83.28 19.98 21.30
CA ILE A 153 82.62 20.24 20.01
C ILE A 153 81.81 19.01 19.55
N ARG A 154 82.34 17.80 19.75
CA ARG A 154 81.65 16.54 19.39
C ARG A 154 80.45 16.26 20.29
N ALA A 155 80.59 16.49 21.59
CA ALA A 155 79.48 16.34 22.54
C ALA A 155 78.36 17.36 22.30
N ALA A 156 78.70 18.63 22.05
CA ALA A 156 77.74 19.66 21.70
C ALA A 156 77.01 19.38 20.38
N ALA A 157 77.70 18.85 19.37
CA ALA A 157 77.08 18.40 18.12
C ALA A 157 76.08 17.25 18.37
N ALA A 158 76.44 16.28 19.23
CA ALA A 158 75.55 15.19 19.60
C ALA A 158 74.25 15.67 20.30
N LEU A 159 74.34 16.65 21.20
CA LEU A 159 73.16 17.26 21.82
C LEU A 159 72.27 17.99 20.81
N ARG A 160 72.85 18.79 19.90
CA ARG A 160 72.09 19.47 18.83
C ARG A 160 71.34 18.48 17.93
N MET A 161 71.97 17.35 17.57
CA MET A 161 71.30 16.30 16.81
C MET A 161 70.14 15.65 17.58
N LYS A 162 70.31 15.41 18.89
CA LYS A 162 69.23 14.89 19.75
C LYS A 162 68.08 15.88 19.92
N GLN A 163 68.36 17.18 20.03
CA GLN A 163 67.34 18.22 20.08
C GLN A 163 66.52 18.27 18.79
N ILE A 164 67.17 18.21 17.61
CA ILE A 164 66.48 18.12 16.32
C ILE A 164 65.59 16.86 16.24
N ALA A 165 66.08 15.72 16.74
CA ALA A 165 65.31 14.49 16.80
C ALA A 165 64.05 14.64 17.70
N LEU A 166 64.17 15.30 18.86
CA LEU A 166 63.02 15.62 19.72
C LEU A 166 62.03 16.56 19.05
N ASP A 167 62.49 17.62 18.41
CA ASP A 167 61.61 18.58 17.73
C ASP A 167 60.84 17.94 16.57
N ASN A 168 61.47 17.00 15.85
CA ASN A 168 60.82 16.18 14.84
C ASN A 168 59.77 15.25 15.44
N GLN A 169 60.05 14.61 16.59
CA GLN A 169 59.06 13.80 17.31
C GLN A 169 57.87 14.64 17.77
N PHE A 170 58.10 15.84 18.31
CA PHE A 170 57.02 16.77 18.68
C PHE A 170 56.18 17.20 17.47
N ARG A 171 56.80 17.43 16.31
CA ARG A 171 56.09 17.70 15.05
C ARG A 171 55.19 16.52 14.67
N THR A 172 55.70 15.28 14.71
CA THR A 172 54.92 14.07 14.45
C THR A 172 53.74 13.92 15.42
N ILE A 173 53.96 14.12 16.72
CA ILE A 173 52.91 14.07 17.75
C ILE A 173 51.82 15.13 17.46
N ARG A 174 52.19 16.35 17.05
CA ARG A 174 51.22 17.40 16.69
C ARG A 174 50.38 16.99 15.49
N HIS A 175 51.00 16.42 14.44
CA HIS A 175 50.27 15.92 13.27
C HIS A 175 49.31 14.78 13.63
N LEU A 176 49.76 13.79 14.42
CA LEU A 176 48.91 12.68 14.85
C LEU A 176 47.72 13.15 15.69
N ARG A 177 47.91 14.15 16.56
CA ARG A 177 46.81 14.78 17.33
C ARG A 177 45.80 15.46 16.41
N ALA A 178 46.28 16.20 15.41
CA ALA A 178 45.41 16.87 14.44
C ALA A 178 44.59 15.86 13.62
N GLN A 179 45.25 14.81 13.09
CA GLN A 179 44.58 13.73 12.35
C GLN A 179 43.55 12.98 13.21
N LEU A 180 43.88 12.71 14.48
CA LEU A 180 42.94 12.07 15.39
C LEU A 180 41.72 12.96 15.68
N ALA A 181 41.91 14.29 15.77
CA ALA A 181 40.82 15.23 15.97
C ALA A 181 39.91 15.34 14.75
N THR A 182 40.46 15.33 13.53
CA THR A 182 39.64 15.32 12.30
C THR A 182 38.86 14.02 12.15
N ALA A 183 39.53 12.87 12.33
CA ALA A 183 38.88 11.57 12.23
C ALA A 183 37.73 11.37 13.23
N ARG A 184 37.83 11.94 14.44
CA ARG A 184 36.73 11.93 15.43
C ARG A 184 35.52 12.73 14.95
N ARG A 185 35.74 13.96 14.46
CA ARG A 185 34.64 14.81 13.96
C ARG A 185 33.92 14.18 12.78
N GLU A 186 34.66 13.58 11.84
CA GLU A 186 34.07 12.87 10.70
C GLU A 186 33.30 11.61 11.12
N SER A 187 33.70 10.96 12.22
CA SER A 187 32.95 9.81 12.75
C SER A 187 31.65 10.23 13.42
N ASP A 188 31.63 11.37 14.12
CA ASP A 188 30.43 11.88 14.77
C ASP A 188 29.38 12.29 13.74
N THR A 189 29.78 12.94 12.64
CA THR A 189 28.84 13.34 11.56
C THR A 189 28.21 12.14 10.88
N ILE A 190 28.98 11.10 10.52
CA ILE A 190 28.44 9.90 9.87
C ILE A 190 27.48 9.15 10.82
N LYS A 191 27.76 9.16 12.14
CA LYS A 191 26.91 8.50 13.14
C LYS A 191 25.56 9.19 13.26
N GLU A 192 25.51 10.50 13.31
CA GLU A 192 24.25 11.25 13.38
C GLU A 192 23.44 11.09 12.09
N GLU A 193 24.08 11.12 10.92
CA GLU A 193 23.38 10.82 9.66
C GLU A 193 22.83 9.38 9.60
N HIS A 194 23.57 8.40 10.11
CA HIS A 194 23.11 7.02 10.14
C HIS A 194 21.84 6.87 10.99
N LYS A 195 21.81 7.48 12.19
CA LYS A 195 20.62 7.49 13.06
C LYS A 195 19.43 8.18 12.40
N ALA A 196 19.62 9.36 11.80
CA ALA A 196 18.55 10.07 11.13
C ALA A 196 17.94 9.25 9.98
N ASN A 197 18.78 8.57 9.19
CA ASN A 197 18.32 7.67 8.13
C ASN A 197 17.56 6.46 8.66
N GLN A 198 17.99 5.90 9.80
CA GLN A 198 17.30 4.79 10.45
C GLN A 198 15.89 5.20 10.91
N ILE A 199 15.75 6.33 11.61
CA ILE A 199 14.45 6.87 12.03
C ILE A 199 13.53 7.11 10.82
N ALA A 200 14.07 7.67 9.74
CA ALA A 200 13.30 7.90 8.52
C ALA A 200 12.83 6.59 7.86
N LEU A 201 13.65 5.54 7.90
CA LEU A 201 13.30 4.22 7.40
C LEU A 201 12.21 3.56 8.24
N GLU A 202 12.32 3.63 9.56
CA GLU A 202 11.31 3.12 10.51
C GLU A 202 9.95 3.80 10.30
N ALA A 203 9.93 5.13 10.21
CA ALA A 203 8.72 5.90 9.89
C ALA A 203 8.11 5.50 8.54
N SER A 204 8.96 5.28 7.51
CA SER A 204 8.49 4.81 6.21
C SER A 204 7.85 3.43 6.28
N HIS A 205 8.41 2.50 7.06
CA HIS A 205 7.84 1.17 7.21
C HIS A 205 6.48 1.22 7.94
N MET A 206 6.35 2.05 8.97
CA MET A 206 5.06 2.26 9.65
C MET A 206 3.99 2.82 8.69
N THR A 207 4.36 3.79 7.85
CA THR A 207 3.41 4.33 6.85
C THR A 207 3.00 3.28 5.83
N ILE A 208 3.93 2.45 5.35
CA ILE A 208 3.63 1.38 4.39
C ILE A 208 2.70 0.33 5.02
N ALA A 209 2.93 -0.03 6.29
CA ALA A 209 2.07 -0.96 7.01
C ALA A 209 0.63 -0.44 7.11
N GLY A 210 0.45 0.82 7.54
CA GLY A 210 -0.89 1.42 7.64
C GLY A 210 -1.62 1.52 6.30
N LEU A 211 -0.91 1.85 5.22
CA LEU A 211 -1.51 1.87 3.86
C LEU A 211 -1.92 0.47 3.38
N THR A 212 -1.14 -0.55 3.74
CA THR A 212 -1.44 -1.94 3.38
C THR A 212 -2.70 -2.43 4.10
N GLU A 213 -2.83 -2.12 5.38
CA GLU A 213 -4.01 -2.47 6.19
C GLU A 213 -5.29 -1.82 5.62
N ILE A 214 -5.22 -0.54 5.25
CA ILE A 214 -6.33 0.17 4.59
C ILE A 214 -6.71 -0.53 3.27
N GLY A 215 -5.71 -0.88 2.45
CA GLY A 215 -5.92 -1.59 1.18
C GLY A 215 -6.60 -2.95 1.36
N LEU A 216 -6.19 -3.72 2.37
CA LEU A 216 -6.80 -5.02 2.70
C LEU A 216 -8.25 -4.87 3.18
N SER A 217 -8.52 -3.90 4.06
CA SER A 217 -9.87 -3.60 4.55
C SER A 217 -10.82 -3.22 3.40
N MET A 218 -10.38 -2.36 2.49
CA MET A 218 -11.14 -1.99 1.30
C MET A 218 -11.40 -3.20 0.38
N SER A 219 -10.38 -4.04 0.17
CA SER A 219 -10.50 -5.24 -0.67
C SER A 219 -11.56 -6.20 -0.13
N LYS A 220 -11.55 -6.43 1.20
CA LYS A 220 -12.56 -7.23 1.89
C LYS A 220 -13.98 -6.63 1.73
N LYS A 221 -14.11 -5.31 1.78
CA LYS A 221 -15.40 -4.64 1.56
C LYS A 221 -15.92 -4.87 0.13
N ILE A 222 -15.05 -4.81 -0.88
CA ILE A 222 -15.40 -5.08 -2.27
C ILE A 222 -15.85 -6.53 -2.47
N GLU A 223 -15.12 -7.48 -1.89
CA GLU A 223 -15.49 -8.89 -1.93
C GLU A 223 -16.88 -9.13 -1.34
N ASN A 224 -17.18 -8.53 -0.18
CA ASN A 224 -18.50 -8.60 0.45
C ASN A 224 -19.61 -8.00 -0.43
N MET A 225 -19.34 -6.87 -1.10
CA MET A 225 -20.31 -6.29 -2.04
C MET A 225 -20.57 -7.21 -3.24
N LYS A 226 -19.52 -7.85 -3.78
CA LYS A 226 -19.66 -8.84 -4.87
C LYS A 226 -20.48 -10.05 -4.42
N ALA A 227 -20.23 -10.57 -3.21
CA ALA A 227 -20.99 -11.68 -2.65
C ALA A 227 -22.47 -11.34 -2.49
N LYS A 228 -22.81 -10.16 -1.95
CA LYS A 228 -24.21 -9.70 -1.84
C LYS A 228 -24.89 -9.55 -3.19
N LYS A 229 -24.19 -8.98 -4.18
CA LYS A 229 -24.72 -8.84 -5.55
C LYS A 229 -25.00 -10.22 -6.17
N GLN A 230 -24.12 -11.19 -5.96
CA GLN A 230 -24.32 -12.55 -6.44
C GLN A 230 -25.52 -13.22 -5.74
N GLN A 231 -25.62 -13.08 -4.43
CA GLN A 231 -26.77 -13.56 -3.65
C GLN A 231 -28.11 -12.98 -4.17
N ALA A 232 -28.14 -11.68 -4.49
CA ALA A 232 -29.34 -11.04 -5.04
C ALA A 232 -29.75 -11.63 -6.40
N ARG A 233 -28.77 -11.91 -7.27
CA ARG A 233 -28.99 -12.56 -8.58
C ARG A 233 -29.55 -13.97 -8.41
N GLU A 234 -28.97 -14.76 -7.52
CA GLU A 234 -29.43 -16.12 -7.23
C GLU A 234 -30.85 -16.13 -6.65
N SER A 235 -31.12 -15.24 -5.69
CA SER A 235 -32.45 -15.05 -5.12
C SER A 235 -33.49 -14.69 -6.19
N HIS A 236 -33.15 -13.81 -7.12
CA HIS A 236 -34.03 -13.44 -8.24
C HIS A 236 -34.32 -14.63 -9.16
N VAL A 237 -33.30 -15.42 -9.51
CA VAL A 237 -33.48 -16.64 -10.34
C VAL A 237 -34.40 -17.63 -9.65
N VAL A 238 -34.20 -17.89 -8.35
CA VAL A 238 -35.06 -18.79 -7.56
C VAL A 238 -36.49 -18.27 -7.48
N CYS A 239 -36.68 -16.95 -7.28
CA CYS A 239 -37.99 -16.32 -7.28
C CYS A 239 -38.71 -16.51 -8.63
N HIS A 240 -38.00 -16.27 -9.74
CA HIS A 240 -38.54 -16.44 -11.09
C HIS A 240 -38.95 -17.90 -11.36
N GLN A 241 -38.11 -18.87 -10.98
CA GLN A 241 -38.43 -20.31 -11.09
C GLN A 241 -39.69 -20.67 -10.29
N LYS A 242 -39.84 -20.14 -9.07
CA LYS A 242 -41.02 -20.38 -8.24
C LYS A 242 -42.28 -19.78 -8.86
N PHE A 243 -42.18 -18.60 -9.46
CA PHE A 243 -43.30 -17.97 -10.16
C PHE A 243 -43.69 -18.76 -11.42
N GLN A 244 -42.71 -19.19 -12.23
CA GLN A 244 -42.95 -20.06 -13.37
C GLN A 244 -43.64 -21.38 -12.98
N ALA A 245 -43.21 -22.02 -11.88
CA ALA A 245 -43.85 -23.24 -11.40
C ALA A 245 -45.32 -23.03 -10.98
N ARG A 246 -45.65 -21.84 -10.46
CA ARG A 246 -47.05 -21.48 -10.14
C ARG A 246 -47.88 -21.21 -11.38
N ILE A 247 -47.32 -20.57 -12.40
CA ILE A 247 -48.00 -20.39 -13.69
C ILE A 247 -48.29 -21.75 -14.30
N GLN A 248 -47.28 -22.63 -14.38
CA GLN A 248 -47.45 -23.96 -14.96
C GLN A 248 -48.53 -24.77 -14.22
N ALA A 249 -48.51 -24.75 -12.88
CA ALA A 249 -49.53 -25.45 -12.11
C ALA A 249 -50.95 -24.92 -12.35
N ALA A 250 -51.10 -23.60 -12.57
CA ALA A 250 -52.38 -22.99 -12.90
C ALA A 250 -52.84 -23.36 -14.32
N GLU A 251 -51.92 -23.37 -15.29
CA GLU A 251 -52.19 -23.81 -16.66
C GLU A 251 -52.63 -25.28 -16.69
N ASP A 252 -51.93 -26.16 -15.99
CA ASP A 252 -52.27 -27.59 -15.88
C ASP A 252 -53.67 -27.78 -15.25
N SER A 253 -54.00 -26.98 -14.22
CA SER A 253 -55.33 -26.99 -13.60
C SER A 253 -56.42 -26.49 -14.54
N MET A 254 -56.16 -25.44 -15.32
CA MET A 254 -57.10 -24.94 -16.34
C MET A 254 -57.32 -25.98 -17.44
N GLN A 255 -56.26 -26.65 -17.90
CA GLN A 255 -56.36 -27.73 -18.89
C GLN A 255 -57.20 -28.90 -18.35
N ALA A 256 -57.03 -29.28 -17.08
CA ALA A 256 -57.85 -30.30 -16.45
C ALA A 256 -59.33 -29.91 -16.36
N GLN A 257 -59.63 -28.65 -16.02
CA GLN A 257 -61.01 -28.13 -16.03
C GLN A 257 -61.61 -28.16 -17.44
N ASN A 258 -60.85 -27.78 -18.48
CA ASN A 258 -61.30 -27.81 -19.87
C ASN A 258 -61.69 -29.24 -20.30
N LEU A 259 -60.91 -30.26 -19.94
CA LEU A 259 -61.24 -31.66 -20.23
C LEU A 259 -62.54 -32.12 -19.56
N ILE A 260 -62.81 -31.66 -18.33
CA ILE A 260 -64.07 -31.95 -17.63
C ILE A 260 -65.25 -31.28 -18.35
N ILE A 261 -65.09 -30.02 -18.76
CA ILE A 261 -66.13 -29.29 -19.50
C ILE A 261 -66.42 -29.99 -20.84
N GLU A 262 -65.37 -30.40 -21.58
CA GLU A 262 -65.52 -31.12 -22.84
C GLU A 262 -66.32 -32.42 -22.67
N ALA A 263 -66.01 -33.22 -21.64
CA ALA A 263 -66.76 -34.44 -21.32
C ALA A 263 -68.24 -34.15 -20.95
N LEU A 264 -68.51 -33.09 -20.19
CA LEU A 264 -69.87 -32.69 -19.83
C LEU A 264 -70.68 -32.20 -21.05
N VAL A 265 -70.04 -31.52 -22.00
CA VAL A 265 -70.68 -31.10 -23.26
C VAL A 265 -71.06 -32.31 -24.10
N GLU A 266 -70.17 -33.28 -24.26
CA GLU A 266 -70.44 -34.53 -24.98
C GLU A 266 -71.58 -35.35 -24.34
N GLU A 267 -71.61 -35.42 -23.00
CA GLU A 267 -72.69 -36.07 -22.27
C GLU A 267 -74.03 -35.36 -22.49
N LYS A 268 -74.03 -34.02 -22.42
CA LYS A 268 -75.23 -33.20 -22.65
C LYS A 268 -75.75 -33.36 -24.08
N ASP A 269 -74.89 -33.44 -25.09
CA ASP A 269 -75.31 -33.66 -26.48
C ASP A 269 -75.86 -35.09 -26.68
N SER A 270 -75.26 -36.10 -26.04
CA SER A 270 -75.77 -37.47 -26.02
C SER A 270 -77.15 -37.58 -25.35
N LEU A 271 -77.36 -36.84 -24.26
CA LEU A 271 -78.65 -36.73 -23.56
C LEU A 271 -79.71 -36.08 -24.46
N LEU A 272 -79.38 -34.96 -25.12
CA LEU A 272 -80.29 -34.30 -26.06
C LEU A 272 -80.69 -35.23 -27.21
N GLN A 273 -79.75 -35.98 -27.78
CA GLN A 273 -80.04 -36.96 -28.83
C GLN A 273 -80.98 -38.07 -28.34
N THR A 274 -80.80 -38.54 -27.10
CA THR A 274 -81.66 -39.55 -26.48
C THR A 274 -83.09 -39.02 -26.28
N ILE A 275 -83.24 -37.77 -25.80
CA ILE A 275 -84.54 -37.12 -25.64
C ILE A 275 -85.25 -36.99 -26.99
N GLN A 276 -84.53 -36.57 -28.04
CA GLN A 276 -85.11 -36.42 -29.37
C GLN A 276 -85.57 -37.77 -29.95
N GLY A 277 -84.77 -38.84 -29.82
CA GLY A 277 -85.20 -40.18 -30.24
C GLY A 277 -86.45 -40.67 -29.49
N LEU A 278 -86.55 -40.39 -28.18
CA LEU A 278 -87.74 -40.72 -27.40
C LEU A 278 -88.98 -39.89 -27.80
N GLN A 279 -88.81 -38.62 -28.20
CA GLN A 279 -89.89 -37.79 -28.72
C GLN A 279 -90.39 -38.31 -30.07
N GLU A 280 -89.47 -38.68 -30.98
CA GLU A 280 -89.81 -39.26 -32.29
C GLU A 280 -90.59 -40.58 -32.16
N ASP A 281 -90.26 -41.43 -31.18
CA ASP A 281 -91.00 -42.65 -30.89
C ASP A 281 -92.40 -42.37 -30.29
N ASN A 282 -92.55 -41.24 -29.59
CA ASN A 282 -93.80 -40.82 -28.93
C ASN A 282 -94.73 -39.99 -29.85
N ASP A 283 -94.25 -39.39 -30.94
CA ASP A 283 -95.03 -38.63 -31.94
C ASP A 283 -96.06 -39.50 -32.73
N ALA A 284 -96.19 -40.79 -32.39
CA ALA A 284 -97.35 -41.62 -32.74
C ALA A 284 -98.58 -41.37 -31.84
N LEU A 285 -98.44 -40.58 -30.76
CA LEU A 285 -99.52 -40.14 -29.88
C LEU A 285 -99.55 -38.60 -29.81
N ALA A 286 -100.77 -38.06 -29.88
CA ALA A 286 -101.11 -36.67 -30.23
C ALA A 286 -100.44 -35.56 -29.38
N PRO A 287 -100.37 -34.32 -29.89
CA PRO A 287 -99.76 -33.19 -29.18
C PRO A 287 -100.52 -32.88 -27.89
N PHE A 288 -99.79 -32.72 -26.78
CA PHE A 288 -100.34 -32.13 -25.57
C PHE A 288 -100.59 -30.64 -25.79
N ASP A 289 -101.82 -30.21 -25.52
CA ASP A 289 -102.33 -28.83 -25.55
C ASP A 289 -102.14 -28.22 -24.16
N ASP A 290 -100.92 -27.79 -23.84
CA ASP A 290 -100.61 -27.17 -22.56
C ASP A 290 -100.17 -25.71 -22.78
N GLU A 291 -101.13 -24.83 -22.54
CA GLU A 291 -101.06 -23.38 -22.41
C GLU A 291 -100.03 -22.99 -21.33
N TRP A 292 -98.80 -22.70 -21.73
CA TRP A 292 -97.79 -22.09 -20.84
C TRP A 292 -98.09 -20.60 -20.67
N GLU A 293 -98.66 -20.21 -19.53
CA GLU A 293 -98.64 -18.81 -19.08
C GLU A 293 -97.17 -18.43 -18.78
N GLU A 294 -96.63 -17.45 -19.52
CA GLU A 294 -95.34 -16.82 -19.21
C GLU A 294 -95.42 -16.18 -17.81
N GLU A 295 -94.73 -16.77 -16.82
CA GLU A 295 -94.43 -16.10 -15.55
C GLU A 295 -93.63 -14.82 -15.84
N PRO A 296 -94.00 -13.66 -15.27
CA PRO A 296 -93.36 -12.39 -15.59
C PRO A 296 -91.89 -12.37 -15.12
N GLU A 297 -91.01 -11.89 -16.00
CA GLU A 297 -89.62 -11.52 -15.73
C GLU A 297 -89.55 -10.57 -14.51
N GLU A 298 -89.19 -11.11 -13.34
CA GLU A 298 -88.69 -10.30 -12.23
C GLU A 298 -87.32 -9.75 -12.63
N HIS A 299 -87.30 -8.47 -12.98
CA HIS A 299 -86.09 -7.65 -13.03
C HIS A 299 -85.26 -7.89 -11.75
N PRO A 300 -83.98 -8.27 -11.83
CA PRO A 300 -83.12 -8.16 -10.67
C PRO A 300 -82.98 -6.65 -10.38
N GLU A 301 -83.54 -6.21 -9.25
CA GLU A 301 -83.20 -4.92 -8.67
C GLU A 301 -81.68 -4.85 -8.59
N GLU A 302 -81.10 -3.84 -9.25
CA GLU A 302 -79.69 -3.51 -9.14
C GLU A 302 -79.42 -3.24 -7.65
N GLU A 303 -78.90 -4.24 -6.93
CA GLU A 303 -78.35 -4.06 -5.59
C GLU A 303 -77.28 -2.98 -5.68
N GLU A 304 -77.66 -1.84 -5.12
CA GLU A 304 -76.84 -0.68 -4.82
C GLU A 304 -75.53 -1.15 -4.17
N ILE A 305 -74.48 -1.19 -4.98
CA ILE A 305 -73.14 -1.52 -4.52
C ILE A 305 -72.71 -0.37 -3.61
N GLU A 306 -72.81 -0.58 -2.30
CA GLU A 306 -72.33 0.37 -1.28
C GLU A 306 -70.89 0.79 -1.59
N ASP A 307 -70.69 2.10 -1.75
CA ASP A 307 -69.40 2.75 -1.97
C ASP A 307 -68.41 2.39 -0.84
N ILE A 308 -67.39 1.59 -1.17
CA ILE A 308 -66.25 1.32 -0.30
C ILE A 308 -65.43 2.63 -0.18
N PRO A 309 -65.19 3.17 1.04
CA PRO A 309 -64.42 4.39 1.20
C PRO A 309 -62.95 4.14 0.85
N LYS A 310 -62.39 4.96 -0.05
CA LYS A 310 -60.96 4.98 -0.36
C LYS A 310 -60.17 5.34 0.90
N GLY A 311 -59.52 4.33 1.48
CA GLY A 311 -58.50 4.50 2.50
C GLY A 311 -57.31 5.30 1.96
N GLU A 312 -57.08 6.45 2.58
CA GLU A 312 -55.96 7.34 2.39
C GLU A 312 -54.70 6.69 3.01
N GLU A 313 -53.76 6.24 2.17
CA GLU A 313 -52.47 5.72 2.65
C GLU A 313 -51.39 6.81 2.62
N ARG A 314 -50.69 6.91 3.76
CA ARG A 314 -49.54 7.77 4.05
C ARG A 314 -48.26 7.30 3.38
#